data_AF-A0A3P3VWK1-F1
#
_entry.id   AF-A0A3P3VWK1-F1
#
_cell.length_a   1.000
_cell.length_b   1.000
_cell.length_c   1.000
_cell.angle_alpha   90.00
_cell.angle_beta   90.00
_cell.angle_gamma   90.00
#
_symmetry.space_group_name_H-M   'P 1'
#
loop_
_entity.id
_entity.type
_entity.pdbx_description
1 polymer ?
#
loop_
_entity_poly.entity_id
_entity_poly.type
_entity_poly.pdbx_seq_one_letter_code
_entity_poly.pdbx_strand_id
1 'polypeptide(L)'
;MDLRTMSKLLTDAGRKLSPSGISKLEAGDRRVDVDDLTVIAYLLRTTPAALLTPPDAESGVTGVPGEYLPEEIEKWMQGSLKLTPEGLLHYWQQEWFACQNRIQYYESSLNIPGSDQLPSTETYRQRLAEQRERARFIRVRGEQIDPTGRVFSGPDFLDRLAPDSTE
;
A
#
# COMPACT_ATOMS: atom_id res chain seq x y z
N MET A 1 -23.39 -3.15 -12.13
CA MET A 1 -23.80 -2.21 -13.20
C MET A 1 -23.76 -2.99 -14.50
N ASP A 2 -24.79 -2.92 -15.36
CA ASP A 2 -24.74 -3.61 -16.66
C ASP A 2 -23.93 -2.83 -17.72
N LEU A 3 -23.52 -3.50 -18.79
CA LEU A 3 -22.66 -2.93 -19.84
C LEU A 3 -23.32 -1.78 -20.62
N ARG A 4 -24.65 -1.79 -20.75
CA ARG A 4 -25.37 -0.72 -21.46
C ARG A 4 -25.39 0.57 -20.64
N THR A 5 -25.64 0.42 -19.34
CA THR A 5 -25.61 1.49 -18.36
C THR A 5 -24.21 2.09 -18.26
N MET A 6 -23.17 1.25 -18.15
CA MET A 6 -21.78 1.71 -18.16
C MET A 6 -21.44 2.46 -19.45
N SER A 7 -21.80 1.93 -20.62
CA SER A 7 -21.55 2.59 -21.92
C SER A 7 -22.22 3.96 -22.02
N LYS A 8 -23.45 4.09 -21.52
CA LYS A 8 -24.15 5.37 -21.43
C LYS A 8 -23.41 6.33 -20.51
N LEU A 9 -23.05 5.90 -19.29
CA LEU A 9 -22.34 6.74 -18.32
C LEU A 9 -20.97 7.20 -18.83
N LEU A 10 -20.23 6.32 -19.50
CA LEU A 10 -18.96 6.65 -20.15
C LEU A 10 -19.17 7.73 -21.22
N THR A 11 -20.20 7.58 -22.06
CA THR A 11 -20.55 8.56 -23.09
C THR A 11 -20.93 9.91 -22.49
N ASP A 12 -21.75 9.91 -21.43
CA ASP A 12 -22.18 11.10 -20.70
C ASP A 12 -20.97 11.80 -20.02
N ALA A 13 -19.93 11.03 -19.64
CA ALA A 13 -18.65 11.52 -19.13
C ALA A 13 -17.63 11.93 -20.24
N GLY A 14 -18.05 11.95 -21.50
CA GLY A 14 -17.22 12.39 -22.63
C GLY A 14 -16.34 11.30 -23.27
N ARG A 15 -16.44 10.04 -22.80
CA ARG A 15 -15.65 8.91 -23.31
C ARG A 15 -16.55 7.90 -24.02
N LYS A 16 -16.48 7.86 -25.36
CA LYS A 16 -17.30 6.92 -26.14
C LYS A 16 -16.72 5.51 -26.11
N LEU A 17 -17.38 4.60 -25.41
CA LEU A 17 -17.05 3.17 -25.42
C LEU A 17 -18.32 2.34 -25.52
N SER A 18 -18.40 1.47 -26.53
CA SER A 18 -19.59 0.63 -26.78
C SER A 18 -19.69 -0.51 -25.77
N PRO A 19 -20.88 -1.11 -25.54
CA PRO A 19 -21.02 -2.27 -24.66
C PRO A 19 -20.12 -3.45 -25.06
N SER A 20 -19.94 -3.67 -26.38
CA SER A 20 -19.01 -4.68 -26.89
C SER A 20 -17.54 -4.32 -26.60
N GLY A 21 -17.19 -3.03 -26.66
CA GLY A 21 -15.86 -2.55 -26.27
C GLY A 21 -15.57 -2.77 -24.80
N ILE A 22 -16.55 -2.52 -23.92
CA ILE A 22 -16.43 -2.79 -22.48
C ILE A 22 -16.29 -4.30 -22.23
N SER A 23 -17.11 -5.14 -22.87
CA SER A 23 -17.01 -6.60 -22.75
C SER A 23 -15.62 -7.13 -23.15
N LYS A 24 -14.99 -6.56 -24.18
CA LYS A 24 -13.62 -6.92 -24.58
C LYS A 24 -12.55 -6.43 -23.59
N LEU A 25 -12.79 -5.30 -22.90
CA LEU A 25 -11.90 -4.86 -21.81
C LEU A 25 -11.97 -5.86 -20.65
N GLU A 26 -13.18 -6.26 -20.25
CA GLU A 26 -13.39 -7.23 -19.15
C GLU A 26 -12.76 -8.60 -19.46
N ALA A 27 -12.81 -9.03 -20.73
CA ALA A 27 -12.19 -10.28 -21.18
C ALA A 27 -10.65 -10.19 -21.33
N GLY A 28 -10.06 -9.00 -21.21
CA GLY A 28 -8.62 -8.79 -21.49
C GLY A 28 -8.25 -8.79 -22.98
N ASP A 29 -9.23 -8.91 -23.89
CA ASP A 29 -9.04 -8.92 -25.35
C ASP A 29 -8.74 -7.54 -25.94
N ARG A 30 -8.88 -6.48 -25.14
CA ARG A 30 -8.60 -5.10 -25.54
C ARG A 30 -7.80 -4.39 -24.44
N ARG A 31 -6.77 -3.64 -24.84
CA ARG A 31 -6.00 -2.78 -23.93
C ARG A 31 -6.85 -1.59 -23.46
N VAL A 32 -6.70 -1.26 -22.18
CA VAL A 32 -7.22 -0.05 -21.54
C VAL A 32 -6.22 1.08 -21.77
N ASP A 33 -6.68 2.26 -22.22
CA ASP A 33 -5.85 3.47 -22.21
C ASP A 33 -6.07 4.30 -20.93
N VAL A 34 -5.24 5.33 -20.73
CA VAL A 34 -5.27 6.13 -19.49
C VAL A 34 -6.62 6.84 -19.32
N ASP A 35 -7.23 7.31 -20.40
CA ASP A 35 -8.54 7.94 -20.38
C ASP A 35 -9.65 6.94 -20.01
N ASP A 36 -9.63 5.72 -20.57
CA ASP A 36 -10.53 4.64 -20.20
C ASP A 36 -10.38 4.35 -18.69
N LEU A 37 -9.14 4.19 -18.20
CA LEU A 37 -8.87 3.92 -16.79
C LEU A 37 -9.42 5.01 -15.87
N THR A 38 -9.14 6.29 -16.17
CA THR A 38 -9.53 7.42 -15.33
C THR A 38 -11.04 7.61 -15.28
N VAL A 39 -11.73 7.52 -16.42
CA VAL A 39 -13.21 7.65 -16.45
C VAL A 39 -13.87 6.45 -15.79
N ILE A 40 -13.37 5.22 -16.01
CA ILE A 40 -13.91 4.02 -15.33
C ILE A 40 -13.73 4.16 -13.81
N ALA A 41 -12.57 4.60 -13.33
CA ALA A 41 -12.34 4.82 -11.90
C ALA A 41 -13.33 5.82 -11.30
N TYR A 42 -13.54 6.95 -11.98
CA TYR A 42 -14.51 7.96 -11.58
C TYR A 42 -15.94 7.40 -11.50
N LEU A 43 -16.40 6.69 -12.53
CA LEU A 43 -17.75 6.11 -12.57
C LEU A 43 -17.96 5.03 -11.51
N LEU A 44 -16.93 4.25 -11.20
CA LEU A 44 -16.93 3.26 -10.13
C LEU A 44 -16.70 3.86 -8.74
N ARG A 45 -16.50 5.18 -8.64
CA ARG A 45 -16.20 5.91 -7.40
C ARG A 45 -15.00 5.34 -6.66
N THR A 46 -13.99 4.96 -7.41
CA THR A 46 -12.71 4.46 -6.92
C THR A 46 -11.56 5.30 -7.49
N THR A 47 -10.32 4.94 -7.16
CA THR A 47 -9.13 5.59 -7.72
C THR A 47 -8.53 4.74 -8.84
N PRO A 48 -7.83 5.35 -9.81
CA PRO A 48 -7.05 4.59 -10.80
C PRO A 48 -6.07 3.61 -10.13
N ALA A 49 -5.42 4.04 -9.03
CA ALA A 49 -4.51 3.20 -8.26
C ALA A 49 -5.20 1.93 -7.73
N ALA A 50 -6.42 2.04 -7.17
CA ALA A 50 -7.17 0.89 -6.67
C ALA A 50 -7.57 -0.11 -7.77
N LEU A 51 -7.76 0.34 -9.01
CA LEU A 51 -8.00 -0.55 -10.15
C LEU A 51 -6.71 -1.26 -10.62
N LEU A 52 -5.56 -0.61 -10.48
CA LEU A 52 -4.25 -1.15 -10.87
C LEU A 52 -3.65 -2.09 -9.82
N THR A 53 -4.00 -1.92 -8.54
CA THR A 53 -3.49 -2.72 -7.42
C THR A 53 -4.66 -3.27 -6.57
N PRO A 54 -5.49 -4.17 -7.12
CA PRO A 54 -6.57 -4.76 -6.33
C PRO A 54 -5.98 -5.71 -5.27
N PRO A 55 -6.65 -5.87 -4.10
CA PRO A 55 -6.09 -6.60 -2.94
C PRO A 55 -5.67 -8.05 -3.24
N ASP A 56 -6.34 -8.69 -4.21
CA ASP A 56 -6.17 -10.11 -4.55
C ASP A 56 -5.52 -10.32 -5.93
N ALA A 57 -4.85 -9.31 -6.50
CA ALA A 57 -4.14 -9.50 -7.77
C ALA A 57 -2.93 -10.42 -7.59
N GLU A 58 -3.03 -11.66 -8.06
CA GLU A 58 -1.91 -12.60 -8.17
C GLU A 58 -0.85 -12.15 -9.20
N SER A 59 -1.21 -11.22 -10.08
CA SER A 59 -0.37 -10.79 -11.21
C SER A 59 0.35 -9.49 -10.89
N GLY A 60 1.69 -9.53 -10.89
CA GLY A 60 2.53 -8.34 -10.77
C GLY A 60 2.26 -7.31 -11.88
N VAL A 61 2.62 -6.05 -11.62
CA VAL A 61 2.45 -4.96 -12.58
C VAL A 61 3.39 -5.18 -13.77
N THR A 62 2.83 -5.25 -14.98
CA THR A 62 3.62 -5.47 -16.20
C THR A 62 4.68 -4.38 -16.37
N GLY A 63 5.92 -4.78 -16.65
CA GLY A 63 7.06 -3.85 -16.83
C GLY A 63 7.73 -3.43 -15.52
N VAL A 64 7.24 -3.90 -14.37
CA VAL A 64 7.85 -3.69 -13.06
C VAL A 64 8.53 -5.00 -12.61
N PRO A 65 9.78 -4.97 -12.11
CA PRO A 65 10.45 -6.14 -11.54
C PRO A 65 9.60 -6.86 -10.48
N GLY A 66 9.62 -8.19 -10.49
CA GLY A 66 8.82 -9.03 -9.58
C GLY A 66 9.35 -9.16 -8.15
N GLU A 67 10.41 -8.44 -7.79
CA GLU A 67 11.05 -8.46 -6.48
C GLU A 67 10.40 -7.52 -5.45
N TYR A 68 9.50 -6.65 -5.91
CA TYR A 68 8.76 -5.73 -5.05
C TYR A 68 7.56 -6.43 -4.41
N LEU A 69 7.31 -6.09 -3.16
CA LEU A 69 6.18 -6.59 -2.39
C LEU A 69 4.87 -5.94 -2.87
N PRO A 70 3.72 -6.62 -2.76
CA PRO A 70 2.42 -6.04 -3.13
C PRO A 70 2.17 -4.67 -2.48
N GLU A 71 2.52 -4.53 -1.20
CA GLU A 71 2.42 -3.26 -0.46
C GLU A 71 3.32 -2.16 -1.03
N GLU A 72 4.55 -2.50 -1.47
CA GLU A 72 5.45 -1.53 -2.10
C GLU A 72 4.86 -1.05 -3.44
N ILE A 73 4.31 -1.96 -4.23
CA ILE A 73 3.62 -1.62 -5.48
C ILE A 73 2.40 -0.74 -5.22
N GLU A 74 1.59 -1.07 -4.22
CA GLU A 74 0.42 -0.28 -3.82
C GLU A 74 0.83 1.15 -3.43
N LYS A 75 1.84 1.30 -2.57
CA LYS A 75 2.33 2.60 -2.11
C LYS A 75 2.98 3.41 -3.23
N TRP A 76 3.66 2.75 -4.16
CA TRP A 76 4.21 3.39 -5.36
C TRP A 76 3.11 3.91 -6.27
N MET A 77 2.07 3.10 -6.53
CA MET A 77 0.91 3.52 -7.33
C MET A 77 0.12 4.67 -6.70
N GLN A 78 0.11 4.76 -5.36
CA GLN A 78 -0.46 5.89 -4.61
C GLN A 78 0.43 7.14 -4.61
N GLY A 79 1.65 7.06 -5.16
CA GLY A 79 2.62 8.17 -5.15
C GLY A 79 3.30 8.41 -3.80
N SER A 80 3.09 7.52 -2.83
CA SER A 80 3.65 7.63 -1.46
C SER A 80 5.01 6.96 -1.29
N LEU A 81 5.45 6.19 -2.30
CA LEU A 81 6.73 5.48 -2.32
C LEU A 81 7.38 5.63 -3.69
N LYS A 82 8.72 5.72 -3.72
CA LYS A 82 9.52 5.55 -4.93
C LYS A 82 10.16 4.17 -4.91
N LEU A 83 10.06 3.41 -6.01
CA LEU A 83 10.72 2.10 -6.16
C LEU A 83 12.21 2.27 -6.45
N THR A 84 12.92 2.84 -5.48
CA THR A 84 14.37 2.95 -5.44
C THR A 84 14.85 2.42 -4.08
N PRO A 85 16.12 1.98 -3.95
CA PRO A 85 16.62 1.53 -2.65
C PRO A 85 16.42 2.54 -1.53
N GLU A 86 16.71 3.83 -1.79
CA GLU A 86 16.50 4.91 -0.82
C GLU A 86 15.02 5.13 -0.47
N GLY A 87 14.14 5.15 -1.48
CA GLY A 87 12.70 5.33 -1.28
C GLY A 87 12.09 4.19 -0.47
N LEU A 88 12.52 2.95 -0.75
CA LEU A 88 12.12 1.77 -0.01
C LEU A 88 12.61 1.82 1.44
N LEU A 89 13.89 2.16 1.67
CA LEU A 89 14.42 2.28 3.02
C LEU A 89 13.65 3.33 3.82
N HIS A 90 13.41 4.51 3.25
CA HIS A 90 12.66 5.58 3.90
C HIS A 90 11.24 5.11 4.30
N TYR A 91 10.53 4.47 3.38
CA TYR A 91 9.20 3.94 3.63
C TYR A 91 9.20 2.86 4.73
N TRP A 92 10.08 1.86 4.62
CA TRP A 92 10.16 0.78 5.60
C TRP A 92 10.61 1.27 6.99
N GLN A 93 11.41 2.33 7.05
CA GLN A 93 11.77 2.99 8.32
C GLN A 93 10.58 3.72 8.95
N GLN A 94 9.77 4.44 8.16
CA GLN A 94 8.53 5.04 8.62
C GLN A 94 7.58 3.98 9.18
N GLU A 95 7.40 2.88 8.44
CA GLU A 95 6.58 1.74 8.88
C GLU A 95 7.14 1.08 10.13
N TRP A 96 8.46 0.94 10.24
CA TRP A 96 9.11 0.41 11.44
C TRP A 96 8.83 1.31 12.65
N PHE A 97 9.00 2.62 12.51
CA PHE A 97 8.74 3.58 13.58
C PHE A 97 7.26 3.56 14.02
N ALA A 98 6.33 3.55 13.06
CA ALA A 98 4.91 3.42 13.33
C ALA A 98 4.58 2.11 14.06
N CYS A 99 5.23 1.01 13.67
CA CYS A 99 5.09 -0.29 14.29
C CYS A 99 5.61 -0.30 15.74
N GLN A 100 6.78 0.30 16.01
CA GLN A 100 7.32 0.43 17.37
C GLN A 100 6.39 1.25 18.28
N ASN A 101 5.85 2.37 17.79
CA ASN A 101 4.90 3.18 18.56
C ASN A 101 3.63 2.39 18.93
N ARG A 102 3.12 1.55 18.02
CA ARG A 102 1.98 0.67 18.29
C ARG A 102 2.32 -0.44 19.29
N ILE A 103 3.49 -1.05 19.18
CA ILE A 103 3.99 -2.05 20.15
C ILE A 103 4.04 -1.42 21.54
N GLN A 104 4.70 -0.26 21.66
CA GLN A 104 4.81 0.45 22.94
C GLN A 104 3.43 0.81 23.50
N TYR A 105 2.49 1.26 22.66
CA TYR A 105 1.13 1.56 23.06
C TYR A 105 0.41 0.33 23.65
N TYR A 106 0.48 -0.82 22.97
CA TYR A 106 -0.17 -2.04 23.46
C TYR A 106 0.50 -2.59 24.72
N GLU A 107 1.83 -2.58 24.79
CA GLU A 107 2.57 -2.99 25.99
C GLU A 107 2.22 -2.09 27.19
N SER A 108 2.24 -0.78 26.98
CA SER A 108 1.88 0.19 28.02
C SER A 108 0.45 -0.04 28.52
N SER A 109 -0.49 -0.29 27.60
CA SER A 109 -1.90 -0.56 27.93
C SER A 109 -2.08 -1.86 28.71
N LEU A 110 -1.35 -2.92 28.35
CA LEU A 110 -1.39 -4.22 29.02
C LEU A 110 -0.68 -4.20 30.39
N ASN A 111 0.26 -3.28 30.60
CA ASN A 111 0.95 -3.11 31.88
C ASN A 111 0.17 -2.26 32.90
N ILE A 112 -0.96 -1.65 32.52
CA ILE A 112 -1.82 -0.92 33.46
C ILE A 112 -2.43 -1.93 34.47
N PRO A 113 -2.34 -1.70 35.78
CA PRO A 113 -2.96 -2.58 36.77
C PRO A 113 -4.47 -2.75 36.55
N GLY A 114 -4.95 -3.99 36.58
CA GLY A 114 -6.36 -4.32 36.32
C GLY A 114 -6.74 -4.37 34.84
N SER A 115 -5.79 -4.16 33.92
CA SER A 115 -6.04 -4.30 32.48
C SER A 115 -6.45 -5.72 32.11
N ASP A 116 -5.96 -6.74 32.83
CA ASP A 116 -6.26 -8.16 32.62
C ASP A 116 -7.76 -8.49 32.66
N GLN A 117 -8.55 -7.68 33.35
CA GLN A 117 -10.00 -7.82 33.48
C GLN A 117 -10.80 -7.07 32.40
N LEU A 118 -10.15 -6.25 31.57
CA LEU A 118 -10.82 -5.48 30.52
C LEU A 118 -11.18 -6.37 29.30
N PRO A 119 -12.37 -6.20 28.70
CA PRO A 119 -12.76 -6.94 27.49
C PRO A 119 -11.82 -6.75 26.29
N SER A 120 -11.09 -5.63 26.24
CA SER A 120 -10.16 -5.30 25.16
C SER A 120 -8.81 -6.01 25.25
N THR A 121 -8.51 -6.67 26.36
CA THR A 121 -7.16 -7.17 26.66
C THR A 121 -6.71 -8.25 25.71
N GLU A 122 -7.59 -9.16 25.35
CA GLU A 122 -7.25 -10.19 24.36
C GLU A 122 -7.01 -9.59 22.98
N THR A 123 -7.83 -8.63 22.57
CA THR A 123 -7.61 -7.85 21.34
C THR A 123 -6.25 -7.14 21.35
N TYR A 124 -5.82 -6.59 22.49
CA TYR A 124 -4.52 -5.91 22.59
C TYR A 124 -3.35 -6.89 22.54
N ARG A 125 -3.49 -8.09 23.13
CA ARG A 125 -2.48 -9.16 23.01
C ARG A 125 -2.35 -9.62 21.56
N GLN A 126 -3.47 -9.83 20.86
CA GLN A 126 -3.47 -10.20 19.45
C GLN A 126 -2.79 -9.12 18.61
N ARG A 127 -3.20 -7.85 18.74
CA ARG A 127 -2.60 -6.74 17.99
C ARG A 127 -1.11 -6.55 18.31
N LEU A 128 -0.70 -6.74 19.56
CA LEU A 128 0.71 -6.71 19.94
C LEU A 128 1.51 -7.82 19.24
N ALA A 129 0.98 -9.03 19.15
CA ALA A 129 1.61 -10.13 18.44
C ALA A 129 1.74 -9.83 16.94
N GLU A 130 0.68 -9.33 16.31
CA GLU A 130 0.66 -8.90 14.90
C GLU A 130 1.69 -7.80 14.63
N GLN A 131 1.78 -6.77 15.50
CA GLN A 131 2.78 -5.71 15.33
C GLN A 131 4.20 -6.23 15.54
N ARG A 132 4.45 -7.13 16.50
CA ARG A 132 5.78 -7.74 16.68
C ARG A 132 6.21 -8.56 15.47
N GLU A 133 5.28 -9.29 14.87
CA GLU A 133 5.53 -10.00 13.61
C GLU A 133 5.83 -9.05 12.46
N ARG A 134 5.03 -7.99 12.32
CA ARG A 134 5.25 -6.94 11.33
C ARG A 134 6.61 -6.27 11.50
N ALA A 135 7.04 -5.95 12.73
CA ALA A 135 8.36 -5.38 12.99
C ALA A 135 9.50 -6.32 12.57
N ARG A 136 9.36 -7.63 12.79
CA ARG A 136 10.34 -8.63 12.32
C ARG A 136 10.39 -8.67 10.79
N PHE A 137 9.23 -8.69 10.14
CA PHE A 137 9.14 -8.66 8.69
C PHE A 137 9.83 -7.43 8.09
N ILE A 138 9.53 -6.25 8.63
CA ILE A 138 10.13 -4.99 8.17
C ILE A 138 11.65 -5.06 8.26
N ARG A 139 12.19 -5.55 9.38
CA ARG A 139 13.63 -5.69 9.58
C ARG A 139 14.29 -6.60 8.53
N VAL A 140 13.72 -7.79 8.28
CA VAL A 140 14.23 -8.71 7.26
C VAL A 140 14.18 -8.08 5.87
N ARG A 141 13.09 -7.36 5.54
CA ARG A 141 12.98 -6.65 4.26
C ARG A 141 14.02 -5.53 4.14
N GLY A 142 14.27 -4.79 5.22
CA GLY A 142 15.30 -3.76 5.30
C GLY A 142 16.70 -4.28 5.00
N GLU A 143 17.07 -5.42 5.60
CA GLU A 143 18.37 -6.08 5.37
C GLU A 143 18.52 -6.56 3.91
N GLN A 144 17.42 -6.91 3.23
CA GLN A 144 17.46 -7.24 1.80
C GLN A 144 17.70 -6.01 0.90
N ILE A 145 17.17 -4.84 1.29
CA ILE A 145 17.32 -3.58 0.55
C ILE A 145 18.69 -2.95 0.80
N ASP A 146 19.15 -2.97 2.06
CA ASP A 146 20.46 -2.51 2.50
C ASP A 146 21.15 -3.57 3.38
N PRO A 147 22.01 -4.42 2.77
CA PRO A 147 22.73 -5.46 3.47
C PRO A 147 23.71 -4.96 4.54
N THR A 148 24.04 -3.66 4.53
CA THR A 148 24.88 -3.07 5.58
C THR A 148 24.14 -2.96 6.92
N GLY A 149 22.83 -3.21 6.94
CA GLY A 149 22.04 -3.28 8.15
C GLY A 149 21.91 -1.94 8.84
N ARG A 150 21.91 -0.83 8.07
CA ARG A 150 21.68 0.52 8.61
C ARG A 150 20.48 0.47 9.55
N VAL A 151 20.71 0.95 10.76
CA VAL A 151 19.90 0.57 11.90
C VAL A 151 18.54 1.23 11.78
N PHE A 152 17.49 0.43 11.56
CA PHE A 152 16.12 0.85 11.87
C PHE A 152 16.08 1.22 13.35
N SER A 153 16.28 2.51 13.61
CA SER A 153 16.49 3.13 14.91
C SER A 153 15.91 4.53 14.88
N GLY A 154 15.51 5.03 16.04
CA GLY A 154 15.01 6.40 16.19
C GLY A 154 15.97 7.47 15.66
N PRO A 155 17.28 7.41 15.95
CA PRO A 155 18.24 8.38 15.42
C PRO A 155 18.35 8.39 13.88
N ASP A 156 18.51 7.23 13.24
CA ASP A 156 18.61 7.12 11.77
C ASP A 156 17.33 7.61 11.08
N PHE A 157 16.16 7.41 11.71
CA PHE A 157 14.89 7.93 11.24
C PHE A 157 14.82 9.46 11.24
N LEU A 158 15.27 10.11 12.32
CA LEU A 158 15.27 11.57 12.43
C LEU A 158 16.24 12.23 11.46
N ASP A 159 17.42 11.62 11.26
CA ASP A 159 18.43 12.12 10.33
C ASP A 159 17.94 12.11 8.87
N ARG A 160 17.13 11.11 8.47
CA ARG A 160 16.57 11.01 7.11
C ARG A 160 15.26 11.78 6.90
N LEU A 161 14.61 12.21 7.97
CA LEU A 161 13.50 13.16 7.91
C LEU A 161 13.97 14.62 7.79
N ALA A 162 15.25 14.88 8.09
CA ALA A 162 15.83 16.18 7.83
C ALA A 162 15.70 16.46 6.32
N PRO A 163 15.08 17.57 5.91
CA PRO A 163 15.03 17.91 4.50
C PRO A 163 16.46 17.99 3.98
N ASP A 164 16.70 17.40 2.81
CA ASP A 164 17.95 17.57 2.08
C ASP A 164 18.26 19.07 2.01
N SER A 165 19.28 19.49 2.75
CA SER A 165 19.76 20.87 2.74
C SER A 165 20.73 21.01 1.57
N THR A 166 20.24 20.83 0.34
CA THR A 166 20.82 21.10 -1.01
C THR A 166 20.04 20.28 -2.04
N GLU A 167 19.54 20.76 -3.19
CA GLU A 167 19.70 21.97 -4.01
C GLU A 167 18.34 22.49 -4.51
#